data_AF-A0A317N2Z0-F1
#
_entry.id   AF-A0A317N2Z0-F1
#
_cell.length_a   1.000
_cell.length_b   1.000
_cell.length_c   1.000
_cell.angle_alpha   90.00
_cell.angle_beta   90.00
_cell.angle_gamma   90.00
#
_symmetry.space_group_name_H-M   'P 1'
#
loop_
_entity.id
_entity.type
_entity.pdbx_description
1 polymer ?
#
loop_
_entity_poly.entity_id
_entity_poly.type
_entity_poly.pdbx_seq_one_letter_code
_entity_poly.pdbx_strand_id
1 'polypeptide(L)' 'MKPVKRSPRPHEPDIRLMVQFATIRMEFVACLTAALVFVQDVAGRHRCEVTVAGAYYTDLPRLPNERLYLLP' A
#
# COMPACT_ATOMS: atom_id res chain seq x y z
N MET A 1 8.09 -16.77 13.00
CA MET A 1 8.15 -15.36 12.57
C MET A 1 7.77 -15.29 11.09
N LYS A 2 6.67 -14.59 10.74
CA LYS A 2 6.41 -14.27 9.32
C LYS A 2 7.56 -13.36 8.85
N PRO A 3 8.20 -13.62 7.70
CA PRO A 3 9.28 -12.76 7.24
C PRO A 3 8.72 -11.36 7.04
N VAL A 4 9.32 -10.37 7.70
CA VAL A 4 9.08 -8.96 7.39
C VAL A 4 9.54 -8.76 5.95
N LYS A 5 8.58 -8.69 5.02
CA LYS A 5 8.90 -8.42 3.61
C LYS A 5 9.47 -7.01 3.54
N ARG A 6 10.78 -6.92 3.33
CA ARG A 6 11.48 -5.64 3.14
C ARG A 6 10.89 -4.90 1.94
N SER A 7 10.82 -3.58 2.08
CA SER A 7 10.42 -2.69 0.98
C SER A 7 11.23 -2.98 -0.28
N PRO A 8 10.59 -3.10 -1.46
CA PRO A 8 11.29 -3.26 -2.72
C PRO A 8 12.02 -1.98 -3.15
N ARG A 9 11.66 -0.82 -2.56
CA ARG A 9 12.40 0.45 -2.71
C ARG A 9 12.79 0.96 -1.31
N PRO A 10 13.94 0.51 -0.76
CA PRO A 10 14.34 0.86 0.60
C PRO A 10 14.72 2.34 0.78
N HIS A 11 14.93 3.08 -0.31
CA HIS A 11 15.22 4.52 -0.29
C HIS A 11 13.96 5.38 -0.22
N GLU A 12 12.79 4.80 -0.42
CA GLU A 12 11.51 5.51 -0.35
C GLU A 12 10.86 5.30 1.03
N PRO A 13 10.12 6.30 1.53
CA PRO A 13 9.37 6.13 2.75
C PRO A 13 8.26 5.09 2.54
N ASP A 14 8.01 4.35 3.60
CA ASP A 14 6.89 3.45 3.70
C ASP A 14 5.63 4.26 4.07
N ILE A 15 4.59 4.11 3.27
CA ILE A 15 3.34 4.86 3.33
C ILE A 15 2.22 3.90 3.71
N ARG A 16 1.34 4.33 4.62
CA ARG A 16 0.14 3.57 4.96
C ARG A 16 -0.94 3.78 3.91
N LEU A 17 -1.48 2.67 3.48
CA LEU A 17 -2.64 2.56 2.61
C LEU A 17 -3.79 2.01 3.44
N MET A 18 -4.91 2.72 3.44
CA MET A 18 -6.17 2.21 3.94
C MET A 18 -7.13 2.10 2.77
N VAL A 19 -7.66 0.90 2.56
CA VAL A 19 -8.63 0.62 1.51
C VAL A 19 -9.95 0.28 2.17
N GLN A 20 -10.95 1.11 1.93
CA GLN A 20 -12.29 0.99 2.49
C GLN A 20 -13.28 0.68 1.37
N PHE A 21 -13.83 -0.53 1.40
CA PHE A 21 -15.03 -0.89 0.64
C PHE A 21 -16.27 -0.71 1.53
N ALA A 22 -17.46 -0.89 0.96
CA ALA A 22 -18.72 -0.71 1.68
C ALA A 22 -18.79 -1.48 3.02
N THR A 23 -18.16 -2.65 3.11
CA THR A 23 -18.26 -3.53 4.29
C THR A 23 -16.91 -3.96 4.87
N ILE A 24 -15.80 -3.65 4.20
CA ILE A 24 -14.47 -4.11 4.61
C ILE A 24 -13.44 -2.99 4.57
N ARG A 25 -12.63 -2.93 5.63
CA ARG A 25 -11.47 -2.06 5.76
C ARG A 25 -10.21 -2.90 5.78
N MET A 26 -9.24 -2.53 4.96
CA MET A 26 -7.93 -3.17 4.93
C MET A 26 -6.85 -2.12 5.04
N GLU A 27 -5.77 -2.45 5.75
CA GLU A 27 -4.65 -1.55 5.94
C GLU A 27 -3.33 -2.24 5.59
N PHE A 28 -2.52 -1.52 4.84
CA PHE A 28 -1.22 -1.99 4.37
C PHE A 28 -0.17 -0.90 4.49
N VAL A 29 1.08 -1.30 4.38
CA VAL A 29 2.19 -0.40 4.12
C VAL A 29 2.80 -0.69 2.75
N ALA A 30 3.08 0.32 1.94
CA ALA A 30 3.76 0.22 0.65
C ALA A 30 4.81 1.33 0.50
N CYS A 31 5.89 1.12 -0.27
CA CYS A 31 6.79 2.22 -0.64
C CYS A 31 6.02 3.28 -1.41
N LEU A 32 6.47 4.53 -1.33
CA LEU A 32 5.79 5.68 -1.94
C LEU A 32 5.36 5.43 -3.39
N THR A 33 6.25 4.91 -4.23
CA THR A 33 5.93 4.63 -5.64
C THR A 33 4.81 3.61 -5.76
N ALA A 34 4.92 2.46 -5.07
CA ALA A 34 3.90 1.43 -5.12
C ALA A 34 2.55 1.92 -4.58
N ALA A 35 2.56 2.74 -3.53
CA ALA A 35 1.36 3.36 -2.98
C ALA A 35 0.64 4.24 -4.01
N LEU A 36 1.38 5.11 -4.72
CA LEU A 36 0.81 6.01 -5.73
C LEU A 36 0.22 5.25 -6.93
N VAL A 37 0.94 4.25 -7.44
CA VAL A 37 0.46 3.43 -8.57
C VAL A 37 -0.75 2.60 -8.15
N PHE A 38 -0.73 2.02 -6.94
CA PHE A 38 -1.87 1.27 -6.39
C PHE A 38 -3.13 2.13 -6.28
N VAL A 39 -3.02 3.36 -5.77
CA VAL A 39 -4.16 4.29 -5.65
C VAL A 39 -4.79 4.55 -7.02
N GLN A 40 -3.97 4.79 -8.05
CA GLN A 40 -4.46 5.03 -9.42
C GLN A 40 -5.17 3.80 -9.99
N ASP A 41 -4.59 2.61 -9.82
CA ASP A 41 -5.16 1.36 -10.34
C ASP A 41 -6.50 1.01 -9.64
N VAL A 42 -6.53 1.13 -8.32
CA VAL A 42 -7.72 0.79 -7.53
C VAL A 42 -8.85 1.80 -7.73
N ALA A 43 -8.53 3.10 -7.74
CA ALA A 43 -9.53 4.14 -8.01
C ALA A 43 -10.14 4.02 -9.41
N GLY A 44 -9.37 3.53 -10.40
CA GLY A 44 -9.86 3.29 -11.75
C GLY A 44 -10.73 2.03 -11.91
N ARG A 45 -10.55 1.03 -11.04
CA ARG A 45 -11.19 -0.30 -11.19
C ARG A 45 -12.29 -0.59 -10.18
N HIS A 46 -12.28 0.06 -9.02
CA HIS A 46 -13.13 -0.31 -7.89
C HIS A 46 -13.84 0.89 -7.27
N ARG A 47 -15.08 0.66 -6.80
CA ARG A 47 -15.81 1.62 -5.97
C ARG A 47 -15.39 1.45 -4.51
N CYS A 48 -14.23 1.98 -4.18
CA CYS A 48 -13.72 2.04 -2.81
C CYS A 48 -13.05 3.38 -2.55
N GLU A 49 -12.86 3.68 -1.27
CA GLU A 49 -12.06 4.80 -0.82
C GLU A 49 -10.66 4.32 -0.46
N VAL A 50 -9.64 5.04 -0.94
CA VAL A 50 -8.25 4.78 -0.61
C VAL A 50 -7.68 6.00 0.11
N THR A 51 -7.32 5.84 1.38
CA THR A 51 -6.65 6.88 2.16
C THR A 51 -5.16 6.60 2.24
N VAL A 52 -4.36 7.64 2.03
CA VAL A 52 -2.90 7.59 2.08
C VAL A 52 -2.42 8.43 3.25
N ALA A 53 -1.58 7.88 4.12
CA ALA A 53 -1.01 8.59 5.26
C ALA A 53 0.50 8.36 5.37
N GLY A 54 1.27 9.45 5.43
CA GLY A 54 2.69 9.40 5.69
C GLY A 54 2.95 9.33 7.20
N ALA A 55 3.33 8.15 7.70
CA ALA A 55 3.94 7.97 9.01
C ALA A 55 4.68 6.63 9.06
N TYR A 56 5.53 6.45 10.09
CA TYR A 56 6.14 5.16 10.35
C TYR A 56 5.11 4.21 10.97
N TYR A 57 4.79 3.11 10.27
CA TYR A 57 3.87 2.08 10.74
C TYR A 57 4.58 0.73 10.77
N THR A 58 5.05 0.33 11.95
CA THR A 58 5.81 -0.93 12.13
C THR A 58 4.93 -2.18 12.13
N ASP A 59 3.64 -2.02 12.40
CA ASP A 59 2.74 -3.14 12.72
C ASP A 59 1.81 -3.51 11.57
N LEU A 60 1.86 -2.77 10.45
CA LEU A 60 1.01 -3.02 9.29
C LEU A 60 1.63 -4.04 8.34
N PRO A 61 0.80 -4.91 7.73
CA PRO A 61 1.28 -5.82 6.71
C PRO A 61 1.72 -5.06 5.46
N ARG A 62 2.80 -5.52 4.82
CA ARG A 62 3.23 -5.02 3.51
C ARG A 62 2.15 -5.30 2.45
N LEU A 63 1.93 -4.36 1.53
CA LEU A 63 1.02 -4.54 0.39
C LEU A 63 1.33 -5.86 -0.36
N PRO A 64 0.34 -6.74 -0.55
CA PRO A 64 0.53 -7.95 -1.33
C PRO A 64 0.97 -7.61 -2.75
N ASN A 65 1.95 -8.35 -3.26
CA ASN A 65 2.50 -8.15 -4.61
C ASN A 65 2.95 -6.72 -4.91
N GLU A 66 3.42 -5.99 -3.90
CA GLU A 66 3.88 -4.59 -4.01
C GLU A 66 4.77 -4.32 -5.24
N ARG A 67 5.62 -5.28 -5.61
CA ARG A 67 6.52 -5.18 -6.77
C ARG A 67 5.80 -4.96 -8.11
N LEU A 68 4.54 -5.35 -8.24
CA LEU A 68 3.73 -5.12 -9.44
C LEU A 68 3.48 -3.62 -9.67
N TYR A 69 3.50 -2.82 -8.61
CA TYR A 69 3.20 -1.39 -8.65
C TYR A 69 4.48 -0.53 -8.75
N LEU A 70 5.62 -1.12 -9.13
CA LEU A 70 6.89 -0.42 -9.32
C LEU A 70 7.19 -0.08 -10.78
N LEU A 71 6.39 -0.63 -11.69
CA LEU A 71 6.44 -0.39 -13.11
C LEU A 71 5.25 0.52 -13.48
N PRO A 72 5.43 1.48 -14.40
CA PRO A 72 4.33 2.26 -14.95
C PRO A 72 3.37 1.41 -15.78
#